data_AF-A0A016AJ16-F1
#
_entry.id   AF-A0A016AJ16-F1
#
_cell.length_a   1.000
_cell.length_b   1.000
_cell.length_c   1.000
_cell.angle_alpha   90.00
_cell.angle_beta   90.00
_cell.angle_gamma   90.00
#
_symmetry.space_group_name_H-M   'P 1'
#
loop_
_entity.id
_entity.type
_entity.pdbx_description
1 polymer ?
#
loop_
_entity_poly.entity_id
_entity_poly.type
_entity_poly.pdbx_seq_one_letter_code
_entity_poly.pdbx_strand_id
1 'polypeptide(L)'
;MSFEIIRKTGEIAFVANPIAFEVKTSGEAEIEIRLRVGAQEVFSASYVPFGDRIHFDIAEILQPFVTSGPLEDSEDLILPVSGFMAGYTLEVKGRETRTLTGKVICGGISKQAAREMAGRGTDFILNRLRDYSSQFLFTTRTRGKHIAIRETEVSPLIFIHPDKRIQVESEYGNRIKLPEGTAGEVYALNIGQIRREFFRRYNQIVSFIRVLVPAEEAFDISFTPGEVSENGLSFLFRNSLGCYEVIEMPGKMIYSLDRGDDENYRTFDEEGGDYITGRPRPDLLQKMKLNTGFKRKTELKFIQDLLSSDDIRLLNGTARRRVLVTCEEYGYEEPMKEPTSLVLDIEVAERESNYTPDMDGENAPPFIELLHREVEIPSEGGQVRVRVESNIMWEVV
;
A
#
# COMPACT_ATOMS: atom_id res chain seq x y z
N MET A 1 21.21 41.50 -4.06
CA MET A 1 21.96 40.22 -4.05
C MET A 1 21.45 39.35 -5.18
N SER A 2 22.36 38.75 -5.95
CA SER A 2 22.01 37.71 -6.92
C SER A 2 22.15 36.33 -6.27
N PHE A 3 21.42 35.36 -6.78
CA PHE A 3 21.51 33.97 -6.33
C PHE A 3 21.41 33.00 -7.50
N GLU A 4 21.87 31.77 -7.27
CA GLU A 4 21.83 30.66 -8.20
C GLU A 4 21.32 29.41 -7.47
N ILE A 5 20.34 28.73 -8.04
CA ILE A 5 19.88 27.43 -7.53
C ILE A 5 20.84 26.37 -8.07
N ILE A 6 21.72 25.87 -7.21
CA ILE A 6 22.78 24.93 -7.58
C ILE A 6 22.38 23.47 -7.34
N ARG A 7 21.34 23.23 -6.53
CA ARG A 7 20.73 21.91 -6.35
C ARG A 7 19.21 22.03 -6.27
N LYS A 8 18.51 21.14 -6.96
CA LYS A 8 17.07 20.94 -6.87
C LYS A 8 16.74 19.45 -6.93
N THR A 9 15.70 19.04 -6.22
CA THR A 9 15.10 17.71 -6.41
C THR A 9 14.44 17.61 -7.79
N GLY A 10 14.25 16.38 -8.29
CA GLY A 10 13.59 16.10 -9.56
C GLY A 10 12.14 16.61 -9.61
N GLU A 11 11.52 16.52 -10.79
CA GLU A 11 10.17 17.05 -11.05
C GLU A 11 9.09 16.45 -10.16
N ILE A 12 9.26 15.17 -9.78
CA ILE A 12 8.38 14.44 -8.88
C ILE A 12 9.24 13.91 -7.73
N ALA A 13 8.77 14.07 -6.50
CA ALA A 13 9.51 13.64 -5.32
C ALA A 13 8.61 12.93 -4.30
N PHE A 14 9.18 11.98 -3.58
CA PHE A 14 8.56 11.33 -2.44
C PHE A 14 8.59 12.22 -1.20
N VAL A 15 7.47 12.38 -0.51
CA VAL A 15 7.39 13.18 0.73
C VAL A 15 8.11 12.54 1.92
N ALA A 16 8.34 11.22 1.91
CA ALA A 16 9.14 10.55 2.94
C ALA A 16 10.64 10.51 2.61
N ASN A 17 11.08 11.25 1.59
CA ASN A 17 12.49 11.52 1.29
C ASN A 17 12.76 13.03 1.28
N PRO A 18 14.02 13.45 1.50
CA PRO A 18 14.37 14.87 1.45
C PRO A 18 14.03 15.53 0.10
N ILE A 19 13.31 16.64 0.14
CA ILE A 19 13.02 17.50 -1.01
C ILE A 19 13.89 18.74 -0.86
N ALA A 20 15.18 18.53 -1.10
CA ALA A 20 16.22 19.48 -0.81
C ALA A 20 16.53 20.43 -1.97
N PHE A 21 16.74 21.69 -1.62
CA PHE A 21 17.24 22.73 -2.50
C PHE A 21 18.50 23.34 -1.91
N GLU A 22 19.38 23.79 -2.79
CA GLU A 22 20.57 24.54 -2.41
C GLU A 22 20.70 25.76 -3.28
N VAL A 23 20.80 26.91 -2.63
CA VAL A 23 20.91 28.22 -3.26
C VAL A 23 22.27 28.81 -2.90
N LYS A 24 23.05 29.15 -3.92
CA LYS A 24 24.28 29.91 -3.79
C LYS A 24 23.98 31.40 -3.91
N THR A 25 24.55 32.20 -3.03
CA THR A 25 24.29 33.65 -2.95
C THR A 25 25.57 34.45 -3.17
N SER A 26 25.43 35.68 -3.66
CA SER A 26 26.57 36.57 -3.96
C SER A 26 26.99 37.49 -2.79
N GLY A 27 26.47 37.29 -1.57
CA GLY A 27 26.69 38.20 -0.44
C GLY A 27 25.94 37.77 0.82
N GLU A 28 25.63 38.71 1.74
CA GLU A 28 24.97 38.42 3.04
C GLU A 28 23.55 39.01 3.17
N ALA A 29 22.96 39.53 2.09
CA ALA A 29 21.58 40.00 2.11
C ALA A 29 20.57 38.85 2.27
N GLU A 30 19.40 39.20 2.78
CA GLU A 30 18.29 38.28 3.01
C GLU A 30 17.69 37.76 1.69
N ILE A 31 17.34 36.47 1.67
CA ILE A 31 16.54 35.82 0.61
C ILE A 31 15.26 35.30 1.23
N GLU A 32 14.13 35.62 0.61
CA GLU A 32 12.81 35.13 1.02
C GLU A 32 12.45 33.88 0.20
N ILE A 33 11.95 32.84 0.87
CA ILE A 33 11.46 31.62 0.27
C ILE A 33 9.97 31.50 0.59
N ARG A 34 9.16 31.32 -0.45
CA ARG A 34 7.71 31.06 -0.32
C ARG A 34 7.34 29.78 -1.02
N LEU A 35 6.56 28.95 -0.34
CA LEU A 35 6.04 27.70 -0.87
C LEU A 35 4.52 27.78 -0.96
N ARG A 36 3.99 27.36 -2.10
CA ARG A 36 2.55 27.29 -2.37
C ARG A 36 2.15 25.89 -2.82
N VAL A 37 0.98 25.45 -2.38
CA VAL A 37 0.29 24.26 -2.90
C VAL A 37 -1.06 24.71 -3.44
N GLY A 38 -1.28 24.55 -4.74
CA GLY A 38 -2.39 25.20 -5.43
C GLY A 38 -2.35 26.73 -5.25
N ALA A 39 -3.44 27.29 -4.74
CA ALA A 39 -3.54 28.74 -4.46
C ALA A 39 -3.10 29.14 -3.05
N GLN A 40 -2.82 28.18 -2.16
CA GLN A 40 -2.51 28.44 -0.76
C GLN A 40 -1.00 28.63 -0.56
N GLU A 41 -0.59 29.70 0.12
CA GLU A 41 0.76 29.85 0.66
C GLU A 41 0.86 29.05 1.96
N VAL A 42 1.74 28.05 1.97
CA VAL A 42 1.84 27.06 3.06
C VAL A 42 3.07 27.27 3.91
N PHE A 43 4.06 28.00 3.38
CA PHE A 43 5.27 28.37 4.10
C PHE A 43 5.88 29.64 3.50
N SER A 44 6.39 30.50 4.37
CA SER A 44 7.18 31.67 4.01
C SER A 44 8.24 31.89 5.08
N ALA A 45 9.50 32.02 4.65
CA ALA A 45 10.60 32.29 5.55
C ALA A 45 11.70 33.08 4.85
N SER A 46 12.41 33.85 5.66
CA SER A 46 13.57 34.62 5.23
C SER A 46 14.86 34.01 5.77
N TYR A 47 15.87 33.97 4.91
CA TYR A 47 17.16 33.38 5.21
C TYR A 47 18.27 34.40 4.98
N VAL A 48 19.15 34.53 5.96
CA VAL A 48 20.44 35.21 5.80
C VAL A 48 21.47 34.11 5.57
N PRO A 49 22.19 34.11 4.43
CA PRO A 49 23.15 33.06 4.12
C PRO A 49 24.30 33.09 5.14
N PHE A 50 24.63 31.91 5.69
CA PHE A 50 25.85 31.72 6.47
C PHE A 50 26.96 31.25 5.51
N GLY A 51 27.84 32.17 5.12
CA GLY A 51 28.76 31.95 4.00
C GLY A 51 28.09 32.28 2.66
N ASP A 52 28.23 31.40 1.66
CA ASP A 52 27.68 31.62 0.31
C ASP A 52 26.48 30.72 -0.04
N ARG A 53 25.96 29.93 0.91
CA ARG A 53 24.95 28.88 0.63
C ARG A 53 23.79 28.88 1.63
N ILE A 54 22.61 28.56 1.11
CA ILE A 54 21.41 28.27 1.88
C ILE A 54 20.92 26.89 1.47
N HIS A 55 20.74 26.03 2.45
CA HIS A 55 20.15 24.70 2.28
C HIS A 55 18.78 24.66 2.96
N PHE A 56 17.80 24.11 2.27
CA PHE A 56 16.47 23.91 2.84
C PHE A 56 15.82 22.67 2.25
N ASP A 57 15.00 22.02 3.07
CA ASP A 57 14.22 20.84 2.75
C ASP A 57 12.75 21.14 3.03
N ILE A 58 11.88 20.86 2.06
CA ILE A 58 10.44 21.16 2.14
C ILE A 58 9.57 19.90 2.28
N ALA A 59 10.16 18.73 2.49
CA ALA A 59 9.44 17.46 2.57
C ALA A 59 8.35 17.45 3.66
N GLU A 60 8.69 17.81 4.90
CA GLU A 60 7.74 17.82 6.03
C GLU A 60 6.61 18.84 5.84
N ILE A 61 6.89 19.96 5.16
CA ILE A 61 5.88 20.99 4.87
C ILE A 61 4.87 20.46 3.83
N LEU A 62 5.34 19.65 2.87
CA LEU A 62 4.51 19.12 1.79
C LEU A 62 3.76 17.83 2.16
N GLN A 63 4.21 17.10 3.19
CA GLN A 63 3.62 15.83 3.61
C GLN A 63 2.11 15.89 3.89
N PRO A 64 1.53 16.92 4.54
CA PRO A 64 0.09 17.00 4.80
C PRO A 64 -0.78 17.18 3.54
N PHE A 65 -0.18 17.54 2.40
CA PHE A 65 -0.89 17.82 1.15
C PHE A 65 -1.04 16.60 0.25
N VAL A 66 -0.52 15.44 0.67
CA VAL A 66 -0.74 14.17 -0.01
C VAL A 66 -1.36 13.16 0.95
N THR A 67 -2.30 12.37 0.45
CA THR A 67 -3.04 11.38 1.22
C THR A 67 -2.97 10.03 0.54
N SER A 68 -2.79 9.00 1.35
CA SER A 68 -2.88 7.61 0.93
C SER A 68 -3.97 6.92 1.73
N GLY A 69 -4.97 6.41 1.03
CA GLY A 69 -6.05 5.61 1.58
C GLY A 69 -6.23 4.31 0.78
N PRO A 70 -6.84 3.27 1.36
CA PRO A 70 -7.29 2.11 0.62
C PRO A 70 -8.18 2.54 -0.56
N LEU A 71 -7.97 1.94 -1.71
CA LEU A 71 -8.83 2.18 -2.86
C LEU A 71 -10.18 1.50 -2.64
N GLU A 72 -11.23 2.19 -3.07
CA GLU A 72 -12.59 1.65 -3.09
C GLU A 72 -12.78 0.71 -4.28
N ASP A 73 -13.77 -0.17 -4.18
CA ASP A 73 -14.14 -1.03 -5.27
C ASP A 73 -14.71 -0.19 -6.42
N SER A 74 -14.31 -0.53 -7.64
CA SER A 74 -14.79 0.11 -8.86
C SER A 74 -14.78 -0.87 -10.02
N GLU A 75 -15.63 -0.60 -11.02
CA GLU A 75 -15.73 -1.34 -12.27
C GLU A 75 -14.73 -0.84 -13.34
N ASP A 76 -14.10 0.33 -13.13
CA ASP A 76 -13.15 0.86 -14.10
C ASP A 76 -11.85 0.05 -14.13
N LEU A 77 -11.31 -0.14 -15.35
CA LEU A 77 -10.04 -0.84 -15.58
C LEU A 77 -8.83 -0.06 -15.05
N ILE A 78 -8.90 1.27 -15.06
CA ILE A 78 -7.94 2.16 -14.41
C ILE A 78 -8.69 3.22 -13.60
N LEU A 79 -8.15 3.60 -12.44
CA LEU A 79 -8.81 4.48 -11.48
C LEU A 79 -7.95 5.71 -11.21
N PRO A 80 -8.44 6.95 -11.35
CA PRO A 80 -7.67 8.12 -10.93
C PRO A 80 -7.50 8.09 -9.39
N VAL A 81 -6.28 8.28 -8.91
CA VAL A 81 -5.99 8.25 -7.46
C VAL A 81 -5.85 9.67 -6.93
N SER A 82 -6.97 10.20 -6.45
CA SER A 82 -7.03 11.56 -5.89
C SER A 82 -6.21 11.67 -4.60
N GLY A 83 -5.55 12.82 -4.42
CA GLY A 83 -4.79 13.14 -3.20
C GLY A 83 -3.43 12.44 -3.07
N PHE A 84 -3.13 11.40 -3.86
CA PHE A 84 -1.83 10.72 -3.80
C PHE A 84 -0.67 11.59 -4.30
N MET A 85 -0.98 12.57 -5.15
CA MET A 85 -0.03 13.51 -5.73
C MET A 85 -0.52 14.95 -5.55
N ALA A 86 0.40 15.87 -5.26
CA ALA A 86 0.12 17.30 -5.17
C ALA A 86 1.18 18.13 -5.89
N GLY A 87 0.76 19.17 -6.61
CA GLY A 87 1.65 20.15 -7.24
C GLY A 87 2.02 21.27 -6.27
N TYR A 88 3.28 21.70 -6.29
CA TYR A 88 3.76 22.84 -5.50
C TYR A 88 4.50 23.85 -6.38
N THR A 89 4.52 25.10 -5.90
CA THR A 89 5.31 26.19 -6.47
C THR A 89 6.21 26.78 -5.38
N LEU A 90 7.50 26.86 -5.66
CA LEU A 90 8.51 27.44 -4.79
C LEU A 90 9.03 28.74 -5.41
N GLU A 91 8.81 29.87 -4.73
CA GLU A 91 9.36 31.17 -5.10
C GLU A 91 10.57 31.47 -4.22
N VAL A 92 11.71 31.75 -4.85
CA VAL A 92 12.93 32.26 -4.18
C VAL A 92 13.11 33.72 -4.60
N LYS A 93 13.09 34.63 -3.64
CA LYS A 93 13.09 36.09 -3.84
C LYS A 93 14.34 36.72 -3.25
N GLY A 94 15.13 37.34 -4.11
CA GLY A 94 16.22 38.25 -3.76
C GLY A 94 16.06 39.55 -4.52
N ARG A 95 17.10 39.98 -5.27
CA ARG A 95 16.94 41.07 -6.26
C ARG A 95 16.03 40.65 -7.42
N GLU A 96 16.02 39.36 -7.73
CA GLU A 96 15.18 38.72 -8.74
C GLU A 96 14.29 37.68 -8.05
N THR A 97 13.19 37.30 -8.70
CA THR A 97 12.35 36.18 -8.25
C THR A 97 12.57 35.02 -9.20
N ARG A 98 12.89 33.84 -8.66
CA ARG A 98 12.86 32.59 -9.41
C ARG A 98 11.75 31.71 -8.90
N THR A 99 10.95 31.19 -9.82
CA THR A 99 9.84 30.29 -9.53
C THR A 99 10.18 28.90 -10.03
N LEU A 100 10.06 27.92 -9.15
CA LEU A 100 10.19 26.50 -9.45
C LEU A 100 8.84 25.82 -9.23
N THR A 101 8.53 24.82 -10.05
CA THR A 101 7.35 23.99 -9.90
C THR A 101 7.76 22.53 -9.79
N GLY A 102 7.06 21.76 -8.99
CA GLY A 102 7.25 20.32 -8.88
C GLY A 102 5.97 19.63 -8.41
N LYS A 103 6.01 18.30 -8.39
CA LYS A 103 4.98 17.47 -7.77
C LYS A 103 5.56 16.65 -6.64
N VAL A 104 4.74 16.35 -5.65
CA VAL A 104 5.06 15.41 -4.58
C VAL A 104 4.08 14.26 -4.57
N ILE A 105 4.54 13.10 -4.11
CA ILE A 105 3.77 11.87 -3.99
C ILE A 105 3.96 11.22 -2.62
N CYS A 106 2.98 10.44 -2.17
CA CYS A 106 3.07 9.65 -0.95
C CYS A 106 4.25 8.66 -0.96
N GLY A 107 4.74 8.31 0.23
CA GLY A 107 5.76 7.27 0.42
C GLY A 107 7.20 7.77 0.25
N GLY A 108 8.12 6.82 0.13
CA GLY A 108 9.54 7.05 -0.05
C GLY A 108 10.34 5.78 -0.30
N ILE A 109 11.65 5.96 -0.45
CA ILE A 109 12.62 4.90 -0.65
C ILE A 109 13.68 4.90 0.45
N SER A 110 14.38 3.77 0.61
CA SER A 110 15.46 3.67 1.60
C SER A 110 16.59 4.66 1.31
N LYS A 111 17.29 5.11 2.36
CA LYS A 111 18.46 5.98 2.24
C LYS A 111 19.55 5.38 1.34
N GLN A 112 19.69 4.06 1.33
CA GLN A 112 20.62 3.35 0.46
C GLN A 112 20.21 3.49 -1.01
N ALA A 113 18.95 3.24 -1.34
CA ALA A 113 18.44 3.40 -2.70
C ALA A 113 18.56 4.85 -3.18
N ALA A 114 18.26 5.84 -2.33
CA ALA A 114 18.40 7.24 -2.65
C ALA A 114 19.86 7.62 -2.98
N ARG A 115 20.83 7.12 -2.19
CA ARG A 115 22.27 7.33 -2.46
C ARG A 115 22.73 6.65 -3.74
N GLU A 116 22.24 5.44 -4.01
CA GLU A 116 22.56 4.69 -5.23
C GLU A 116 22.09 5.45 -6.48
N MET A 117 20.84 5.98 -6.46
CA MET A 117 20.32 6.77 -7.58
C MET A 117 21.10 8.08 -7.77
N ALA A 118 21.38 8.78 -6.67
CA ALA A 118 22.19 10.00 -6.71
C ALA A 118 23.61 9.75 -7.30
N GLY A 119 24.24 8.63 -6.94
CA GLY A 119 25.54 8.22 -7.49
C GLY A 119 25.51 7.91 -8.99
N ARG A 120 24.33 7.59 -9.54
CA ARG A 120 24.10 7.39 -10.98
C ARG A 120 23.65 8.66 -11.71
N GLY A 121 23.50 9.78 -11.01
CA GLY A 121 22.99 11.04 -11.59
C GLY A 121 21.53 10.96 -12.02
N THR A 122 20.74 10.08 -11.42
CA THR A 122 19.30 9.91 -11.68
C THR A 122 18.51 9.90 -10.37
N ASP A 123 17.19 9.80 -10.48
CA ASP A 123 16.30 9.59 -9.33
C ASP A 123 15.46 8.32 -9.52
N PHE A 124 14.85 7.87 -8.43
CA PHE A 124 14.07 6.63 -8.42
C PHE A 124 12.79 6.73 -9.25
N ILE A 125 12.21 7.93 -9.37
CA ILE A 125 11.01 8.13 -10.18
C ILE A 125 11.35 7.90 -11.64
N LEU A 126 12.41 8.55 -12.15
CA LEU A 126 12.85 8.38 -13.53
C LEU A 126 13.39 6.98 -13.82
N ASN A 127 14.14 6.39 -12.88
CA ASN A 127 14.76 5.08 -13.09
C ASN A 127 13.79 3.89 -12.97
N ARG A 128 12.59 4.09 -12.39
CA ARG A 128 11.63 3.00 -12.17
C ARG A 128 10.19 3.40 -12.49
N LEU A 129 9.65 4.38 -11.79
CA LEU A 129 8.20 4.69 -11.84
C LEU A 129 7.77 5.44 -13.10
N ARG A 130 8.72 5.99 -13.86
CA ARG A 130 8.55 6.58 -15.19
C ARG A 130 9.40 5.88 -16.25
N ASP A 131 10.02 4.74 -15.92
CA ASP A 131 10.65 3.86 -16.91
C ASP A 131 9.62 2.84 -17.43
N TYR A 132 8.90 3.25 -18.49
CA TYR A 132 7.85 2.43 -19.09
C TYR A 132 8.36 1.26 -19.94
N SER A 133 9.70 1.09 -20.05
CA SER A 133 10.30 -0.12 -20.63
C SER A 133 10.43 -1.25 -19.61
N SER A 134 10.11 -0.99 -18.35
CA SER A 134 10.20 -1.92 -17.23
C SER A 134 8.97 -1.79 -16.32
N GLN A 135 9.02 -2.43 -15.15
CA GLN A 135 7.96 -2.33 -14.16
C GLN A 135 7.93 -0.95 -13.50
N PHE A 136 6.80 -0.26 -13.67
CA PHE A 136 6.58 1.12 -13.19
C PHE A 136 5.51 1.22 -12.10
N LEU A 137 5.10 0.08 -11.52
CA LEU A 137 4.10 0.01 -10.45
C LEU A 137 4.70 0.36 -9.09
N PHE A 138 3.87 0.96 -8.24
CA PHE A 138 4.21 1.31 -6.85
C PHE A 138 4.07 0.11 -5.91
N THR A 139 4.67 -1.02 -6.27
CA THR A 139 4.73 -2.23 -5.42
C THR A 139 6.11 -2.40 -4.80
N THR A 140 6.18 -2.97 -3.61
CA THR A 140 7.44 -3.35 -2.95
C THR A 140 7.73 -4.85 -3.00
N ARG A 141 6.82 -5.65 -3.58
CA ARG A 141 6.97 -7.10 -3.80
C ARG A 141 8.21 -7.45 -4.62
N THR A 142 8.46 -6.66 -5.66
CA THR A 142 9.56 -6.86 -6.60
C THR A 142 9.87 -5.59 -7.37
N ARG A 143 11.13 -5.45 -7.78
CA ARG A 143 11.60 -4.45 -8.76
C ARG A 143 11.74 -5.04 -10.16
N GLY A 144 11.61 -6.37 -10.30
CA GLY A 144 11.72 -7.07 -11.57
C GLY A 144 10.46 -6.92 -12.43
N LYS A 145 10.58 -7.32 -13.70
CA LYS A 145 9.47 -7.33 -14.67
C LYS A 145 8.40 -8.37 -14.36
N HIS A 146 8.78 -9.48 -13.73
CA HIS A 146 7.83 -10.51 -13.34
C HIS A 146 7.30 -10.25 -11.93
N ILE A 147 5.98 -10.11 -11.79
CA ILE A 147 5.29 -9.98 -10.51
C ILE A 147 4.43 -11.23 -10.29
N ALA A 148 4.64 -11.92 -9.17
CA ALA A 148 3.77 -13.00 -8.73
C ALA A 148 2.82 -12.49 -7.64
N ILE A 149 1.52 -12.72 -7.82
CA ILE A 149 0.46 -12.29 -6.90
C ILE A 149 -0.45 -13.50 -6.64
N ARG A 150 -0.75 -13.81 -5.37
CA ARG A 150 -1.76 -14.83 -5.06
C ARG A 150 -3.15 -14.33 -5.46
N GLU A 151 -4.04 -15.22 -5.91
CA GLU A 151 -5.40 -14.81 -6.34
C GLU A 151 -6.16 -14.02 -5.26
N THR A 152 -5.92 -14.38 -4.00
CA THR A 152 -6.41 -13.77 -2.75
C THR A 152 -5.79 -12.41 -2.42
N GLU A 153 -4.64 -12.09 -3.02
CA GLU A 153 -3.89 -10.83 -2.82
C GLU A 153 -4.14 -9.82 -3.95
N VAL A 154 -5.04 -10.13 -4.89
CA VAL A 154 -5.33 -9.23 -6.02
C VAL A 154 -5.96 -7.94 -5.52
N SER A 155 -5.23 -6.85 -5.64
CA SER A 155 -5.70 -5.49 -5.38
C SER A 155 -5.25 -4.55 -6.51
N PRO A 156 -5.87 -3.38 -6.69
CA PRO A 156 -5.40 -2.41 -7.67
C PRO A 156 -3.97 -1.94 -7.35
N LEU A 157 -3.13 -1.78 -8.38
CA LEU A 157 -1.74 -1.35 -8.23
C LEU A 157 -1.51 0.04 -8.83
N ILE A 158 -0.98 0.96 -8.02
CA ILE A 158 -0.80 2.37 -8.38
C ILE A 158 0.38 2.56 -9.36
N PHE A 159 0.24 3.51 -10.29
CA PHE A 159 1.25 3.94 -11.25
C PHE A 159 1.11 5.41 -11.68
N ILE A 160 2.16 5.96 -12.28
CA ILE A 160 2.12 7.26 -12.97
C ILE A 160 1.81 7.00 -14.44
N HIS A 161 0.77 7.63 -14.98
CA HIS A 161 0.30 7.33 -16.34
C HIS A 161 1.34 7.72 -17.40
N PRO A 162 1.73 6.79 -18.29
CA PRO A 162 2.57 7.11 -19.44
C PRO A 162 1.76 7.94 -20.44
N ASP A 163 2.37 8.89 -21.15
CA ASP A 163 1.73 9.55 -22.28
C ASP A 163 1.63 8.62 -23.52
N LYS A 164 1.26 7.37 -23.28
CA LYS A 164 1.27 6.25 -24.23
C LYS A 164 0.10 5.34 -23.92
N ARG A 165 -0.47 4.75 -24.97
CA ARG A 165 -1.54 3.75 -24.83
C ARG A 165 -1.02 2.52 -24.08
N ILE A 166 -1.75 2.07 -23.06
CA ILE A 166 -1.48 0.81 -22.35
C ILE A 166 -2.42 -0.27 -22.88
N GLN A 167 -1.88 -1.48 -23.09
CA GLN A 167 -2.67 -2.67 -23.37
C GLN A 167 -2.30 -3.79 -22.40
N VAL A 168 -3.27 -4.64 -22.09
CA VAL A 168 -3.03 -5.87 -21.35
C VAL A 168 -3.30 -7.04 -22.28
N GLU A 169 -2.34 -7.95 -22.38
CA GLU A 169 -2.43 -9.17 -23.18
C GLU A 169 -2.51 -10.40 -22.25
N SER A 170 -3.43 -11.32 -22.51
CA SER A 170 -3.52 -12.60 -21.79
C SER A 170 -2.56 -13.65 -22.34
N GLU A 171 -2.39 -14.76 -21.62
CA GLU A 171 -1.64 -15.93 -22.09
C GLU A 171 -2.17 -16.53 -23.41
N TYR A 172 -3.41 -16.22 -23.78
CA TYR A 172 -4.06 -16.67 -25.01
C TYR A 172 -3.89 -15.70 -26.20
N GLY A 173 -3.15 -14.60 -26.02
CA GLY A 173 -2.91 -13.59 -27.05
C GLY A 173 -4.05 -12.58 -27.25
N ASN A 174 -5.13 -12.67 -26.47
CA ASN A 174 -6.20 -11.68 -26.48
C ASN A 174 -5.76 -10.40 -25.77
N ARG A 175 -6.25 -9.26 -26.25
CA ARG A 175 -5.85 -7.95 -25.74
C ARG A 175 -7.03 -7.13 -25.26
N ILE A 176 -6.83 -6.41 -24.15
CA ILE A 176 -7.70 -5.37 -23.64
C ILE A 176 -6.93 -4.05 -23.70
N LYS A 177 -7.53 -3.05 -24.35
CA LYS A 177 -7.01 -1.68 -24.34
C LYS A 177 -7.51 -1.00 -23.09
N LEU A 178 -6.60 -0.42 -22.31
CA LEU A 178 -7.00 0.37 -21.14
C LEU A 178 -7.55 1.74 -21.60
N PRO A 179 -8.45 2.36 -20.81
CA PRO A 179 -8.91 3.73 -21.05
C PRO A 179 -7.75 4.73 -21.15
N GLU A 180 -8.01 5.87 -21.78
CA GLU A 180 -7.03 6.97 -21.81
C GLU A 180 -6.91 7.62 -20.42
N GLY A 181 -5.71 8.08 -20.09
CA GLY A 181 -5.43 8.81 -18.85
C GLY A 181 -4.48 9.97 -19.12
N THR A 182 -4.44 10.90 -18.16
CA THR A 182 -3.60 12.10 -18.24
C THR A 182 -2.15 11.78 -17.91
N ALA A 183 -1.23 12.06 -18.82
CA ALA A 183 0.20 11.84 -18.64
C ALA A 183 0.74 12.50 -17.36
N GLY A 184 1.51 11.74 -16.57
CA GLY A 184 2.13 12.26 -15.35
C GLY A 184 1.18 12.45 -14.17
N GLU A 185 -0.08 12.05 -14.30
CA GLU A 185 -1.04 11.90 -13.18
C GLU A 185 -1.07 10.47 -12.67
N VAL A 186 -1.61 10.26 -11.47
CA VAL A 186 -1.58 8.98 -10.76
C VAL A 186 -2.87 8.21 -10.99
N TYR A 187 -2.72 6.95 -11.39
CA TYR A 187 -3.83 6.01 -11.58
C TYR A 187 -3.53 4.70 -10.86
N ALA A 188 -4.57 3.90 -10.60
CA ALA A 188 -4.44 2.53 -10.16
C ALA A 188 -4.90 1.58 -11.28
N LEU A 189 -4.09 0.56 -11.55
CA LEU A 189 -4.41 -0.51 -12.47
C LEU A 189 -5.30 -1.53 -11.75
N ASN A 190 -6.57 -1.59 -12.12
CA ASN A 190 -7.54 -2.47 -11.47
C ASN A 190 -7.44 -3.90 -12.02
N ILE A 191 -6.48 -4.65 -11.48
CA ILE A 191 -6.19 -6.02 -11.94
C ILE A 191 -7.43 -6.91 -11.84
N GLY A 192 -8.20 -6.79 -10.76
CA GLY A 192 -9.44 -7.55 -10.58
C GLY A 192 -10.43 -7.32 -11.73
N GLN A 193 -10.69 -6.06 -12.09
CA GLN A 193 -11.59 -5.74 -13.20
C GLN A 193 -11.02 -6.12 -14.57
N ILE A 194 -9.71 -6.01 -14.77
CA ILE A 194 -9.07 -6.48 -16.01
C ILE A 194 -9.28 -7.98 -16.21
N ARG A 195 -9.09 -8.78 -15.15
CA ARG A 195 -9.36 -10.23 -15.19
C ARG A 195 -10.84 -10.51 -15.49
N ARG A 196 -11.76 -9.79 -14.84
CA ARG A 196 -13.20 -9.89 -15.12
C ARG A 196 -13.54 -9.54 -16.57
N GLU A 197 -12.88 -8.54 -17.14
CA GLU A 197 -13.13 -8.13 -18.51
C GLU A 197 -12.60 -9.15 -19.53
N PHE A 198 -11.50 -9.85 -19.24
CA PHE A 198 -11.08 -11.00 -20.06
C PHE A 198 -12.12 -12.12 -20.02
N PHE A 199 -12.67 -12.41 -18.85
CA PHE A 199 -13.74 -13.39 -18.71
C PHE A 199 -15.00 -12.96 -19.47
N ARG A 200 -15.46 -11.71 -19.30
CA ARG A 200 -16.68 -11.20 -19.95
C ARG A 200 -16.56 -11.20 -21.48
N ARG A 201 -15.43 -10.77 -22.02
CA ARG A 201 -15.25 -10.63 -23.49
C ARG A 201 -14.85 -11.91 -24.18
N TYR A 202 -14.06 -12.76 -23.52
CA TYR A 202 -13.40 -13.89 -24.15
C TYR A 202 -13.66 -15.23 -23.47
N ASN A 203 -14.44 -15.27 -22.37
CA ASN A 203 -14.67 -16.45 -21.54
C ASN A 203 -13.36 -17.09 -21.02
N GLN A 204 -12.41 -16.24 -20.62
CA GLN A 204 -11.07 -16.63 -20.19
C GLN A 204 -10.84 -16.32 -18.71
N ILE A 205 -10.48 -17.34 -17.93
CA ILE A 205 -9.91 -17.18 -16.59
C ILE A 205 -8.40 -17.04 -16.77
N VAL A 206 -7.89 -15.82 -16.66
CA VAL A 206 -6.48 -15.52 -16.91
C VAL A 206 -5.65 -15.75 -15.65
N SER A 207 -4.60 -16.54 -15.82
CA SER A 207 -3.56 -16.87 -14.84
C SER A 207 -2.27 -16.07 -15.06
N PHE A 208 -2.15 -15.42 -16.22
CA PHE A 208 -0.99 -14.64 -16.61
C PHE A 208 -1.40 -13.48 -17.51
N ILE A 209 -0.87 -12.28 -17.25
CA ILE A 209 -1.09 -11.11 -18.08
C ILE A 209 0.22 -10.36 -18.35
N ARG A 210 0.38 -9.82 -19.56
CA ARG A 210 1.46 -8.90 -19.93
C ARG A 210 0.91 -7.49 -20.06
N VAL A 211 1.64 -6.52 -19.51
CA VAL A 211 1.34 -5.10 -19.67
C VAL A 211 2.26 -4.53 -20.74
N LEU A 212 1.64 -4.02 -21.80
CA LEU A 212 2.32 -3.50 -22.98
C LEU A 212 2.22 -1.96 -23.01
N VAL A 213 3.35 -1.30 -23.22
CA VAL A 213 3.43 0.17 -23.33
C VAL A 213 4.37 0.57 -24.48
N PRO A 214 3.86 0.94 -25.67
CA PRO A 214 2.52 0.72 -26.20
C PRO A 214 2.33 -0.67 -26.83
N ALA A 215 3.37 -1.23 -27.44
CA ALA A 215 3.37 -2.58 -28.02
C ALA A 215 4.58 -3.41 -27.56
N GLU A 216 5.44 -2.83 -26.72
CA GLU A 216 6.56 -3.51 -26.08
C GLU A 216 6.15 -3.93 -24.68
N GLU A 217 6.65 -5.08 -24.24
CA GLU A 217 6.40 -5.61 -22.90
C GLU A 217 7.15 -4.81 -21.85
N ALA A 218 6.39 -4.11 -21.01
CA ALA A 218 6.93 -3.42 -19.85
C ALA A 218 7.20 -4.42 -18.72
N PHE A 219 6.17 -5.18 -18.33
CA PHE A 219 6.20 -6.15 -17.25
C PHE A 219 5.05 -7.15 -17.38
N ASP A 220 5.07 -8.21 -16.57
CA ASP A 220 4.08 -9.27 -16.54
C ASP A 220 3.64 -9.62 -15.11
N ILE A 221 2.43 -10.13 -14.97
CA ILE A 221 1.84 -10.56 -13.71
C ILE A 221 1.38 -12.01 -13.84
N SER A 222 1.84 -12.87 -12.95
CA SER A 222 1.32 -14.22 -12.76
C SER A 222 0.44 -14.30 -11.52
N PHE A 223 -0.68 -15.01 -11.66
CA PHE A 223 -1.61 -15.29 -10.58
C PHE A 223 -1.38 -16.70 -10.08
N THR A 224 -0.96 -16.83 -8.82
CA THR A 224 -0.76 -18.13 -8.18
C THR A 224 -1.96 -18.47 -7.31
N PRO A 225 -2.35 -19.75 -7.17
CA PRO A 225 -3.37 -20.15 -6.21
C PRO A 225 -3.05 -19.65 -4.79
N GLY A 226 -4.09 -19.30 -4.03
CA GLY A 226 -3.97 -19.10 -2.59
C GLY A 226 -3.61 -20.41 -1.89
N GLU A 227 -3.02 -20.32 -0.69
CA GLU A 227 -2.78 -21.51 0.13
C GLU A 227 -4.03 -21.76 0.99
N VAL A 228 -4.68 -22.91 0.81
CA VAL A 228 -5.80 -23.30 1.67
C VAL A 228 -5.27 -23.51 3.09
N SER A 229 -5.56 -22.56 3.97
CA SER A 229 -5.20 -22.58 5.37
C SER A 229 -6.45 -22.33 6.20
N GLU A 230 -6.77 -23.24 7.13
CA GLU A 230 -7.92 -23.10 8.03
C GLU A 230 -7.88 -21.80 8.86
N ASN A 231 -6.70 -21.18 9.02
CA ASN A 231 -6.48 -19.99 9.85
C ASN A 231 -5.63 -18.92 9.16
N GLY A 232 -5.61 -18.89 7.82
CA GLY A 232 -4.88 -17.88 7.06
C GLY A 232 -5.42 -16.47 7.31
N LEU A 233 -4.54 -15.48 7.45
CA LEU A 233 -4.92 -14.07 7.61
C LEU A 233 -4.53 -13.26 6.37
N SER A 234 -5.35 -12.28 6.01
CA SER A 234 -5.00 -11.31 4.96
C SER A 234 -4.83 -9.93 5.57
N PHE A 235 -3.71 -9.28 5.25
CA PHE A 235 -3.40 -7.93 5.71
C PHE A 235 -3.40 -6.98 4.53
N LEU A 236 -4.15 -5.89 4.66
CA LEU A 236 -4.03 -4.71 3.83
C LEU A 236 -3.10 -3.74 4.55
N PHE A 237 -2.00 -3.33 3.92
CA PHE A 237 -1.04 -2.43 4.56
C PHE A 237 -0.49 -1.39 3.59
N ARG A 238 -0.06 -0.25 4.14
CA ARG A 238 0.61 0.79 3.37
C ARG A 238 2.09 0.44 3.20
N ASN A 239 2.50 0.16 1.97
CA ASN A 239 3.88 -0.13 1.61
C ASN A 239 4.78 1.12 1.70
N SER A 240 6.10 0.94 1.65
CA SER A 240 7.06 2.06 1.71
C SER A 240 6.85 3.12 0.61
N LEU A 241 6.29 2.75 -0.54
CA LEU A 241 5.99 3.67 -1.66
C LEU A 241 4.65 4.39 -1.46
N GLY A 242 4.03 4.26 -0.29
CA GLY A 242 2.82 4.96 0.09
C GLY A 242 1.54 4.33 -0.45
N CYS A 243 1.58 3.15 -1.06
CA CYS A 243 0.41 2.49 -1.64
C CYS A 243 -0.09 1.35 -0.77
N TYR A 244 -1.39 1.08 -0.79
CA TYR A 244 -1.93 -0.09 -0.11
C TYR A 244 -1.77 -1.35 -0.97
N GLU A 245 -1.20 -2.39 -0.38
CA GLU A 245 -1.14 -3.73 -0.97
C GLU A 245 -1.71 -4.75 0.01
N VAL A 246 -2.21 -5.87 -0.52
CA VAL A 246 -2.69 -7.00 0.27
C VAL A 246 -1.58 -8.04 0.38
N ILE A 247 -1.44 -8.70 1.52
CA ILE A 247 -0.57 -9.87 1.70
C ILE A 247 -1.32 -10.96 2.44
N GLU A 248 -1.37 -12.16 1.86
CA GLU A 248 -1.93 -13.34 2.49
C GLU A 248 -0.84 -14.04 3.29
N MET A 249 -1.15 -14.32 4.55
CA MET A 249 -0.33 -15.09 5.48
C MET A 249 -1.04 -16.41 5.78
N PRO A 250 -0.83 -17.45 4.96
CA PRO A 250 -1.23 -18.80 5.34
C PRO A 250 -0.43 -19.21 6.57
N GLY A 251 -1.09 -19.80 7.56
CA GLY A 251 -0.43 -20.05 8.83
C GLY A 251 -1.32 -20.64 9.92
N LYS A 252 -0.71 -20.92 11.06
CA LYS A 252 -1.43 -21.35 12.27
C LYS A 252 -1.55 -20.16 13.20
N MET A 253 -2.79 -19.74 13.46
CA MET A 253 -3.11 -18.65 14.35
C MET A 253 -3.49 -19.19 15.74
N ILE A 254 -2.97 -18.55 16.78
CA ILE A 254 -3.40 -18.74 18.16
C ILE A 254 -4.05 -17.44 18.63
N TYR A 255 -5.26 -17.56 19.17
CA TYR A 255 -6.05 -16.45 19.67
C TYR A 255 -5.88 -16.28 21.18
N SER A 256 -5.71 -15.04 21.65
CA SER A 256 -5.71 -14.72 23.07
C SER A 256 -6.34 -13.36 23.38
N LEU A 257 -6.77 -13.20 24.64
CA LEU A 257 -7.32 -11.96 25.17
C LEU A 257 -6.44 -11.50 26.33
N ASP A 258 -5.97 -10.27 26.26
CA ASP A 258 -5.26 -9.59 27.34
C ASP A 258 -6.26 -8.74 28.13
N ARG A 259 -6.37 -9.01 29.43
CA ARG A 259 -7.40 -8.42 30.32
C ARG A 259 -6.91 -7.22 31.13
N GLY A 260 -5.62 -6.86 31.00
CA GLY A 260 -4.99 -5.90 31.92
C GLY A 260 -4.96 -6.40 33.36
N ASP A 261 -4.76 -5.48 34.30
CA ASP A 261 -4.69 -5.77 35.74
C ASP A 261 -6.08 -5.98 36.37
N ASP A 262 -6.16 -6.85 37.36
CA ASP A 262 -7.38 -7.14 38.11
C ASP A 262 -7.66 -6.04 39.15
N GLU A 263 -8.53 -5.09 38.82
CA GLU A 263 -9.06 -4.12 39.79
C GLU A 263 -10.33 -4.64 40.46
N ASN A 264 -10.48 -4.40 41.77
CA ASN A 264 -11.68 -4.72 42.55
C ASN A 264 -12.20 -3.48 43.26
N TYR A 265 -13.52 -3.33 43.36
CA TYR A 265 -14.15 -2.31 44.18
C TYR A 265 -15.02 -2.95 45.27
N ARG A 266 -15.34 -2.19 46.32
CA ARG A 266 -16.27 -2.63 47.36
C ARG A 266 -17.51 -1.75 47.36
N THR A 267 -18.67 -2.37 47.41
CA THR A 267 -19.97 -1.70 47.54
C THR A 267 -20.62 -2.18 48.83
N PHE A 268 -21.22 -1.27 49.58
CA PHE A 268 -21.96 -1.64 50.77
C PHE A 268 -23.28 -2.32 50.37
N ASP A 269 -23.51 -3.51 50.91
CA ASP A 269 -24.76 -4.26 50.76
C ASP A 269 -25.67 -3.96 51.96
N GLU A 270 -26.75 -3.23 51.70
CA GLU A 270 -27.69 -2.79 52.73
C GLU A 270 -28.52 -3.95 53.33
N GLU A 271 -28.77 -5.03 52.56
CA GLU A 271 -29.52 -6.18 53.06
C GLU A 271 -28.68 -7.06 54.00
N GLY A 272 -27.40 -7.23 53.68
CA GLY A 272 -26.45 -8.00 54.49
C GLY A 272 -25.73 -7.20 55.58
N GLY A 273 -25.70 -5.87 55.49
CA GLY A 273 -24.99 -4.98 56.43
C GLY A 273 -23.46 -5.04 56.33
N ASP A 274 -22.90 -5.52 55.22
CA ASP A 274 -21.46 -5.66 54.99
C ASP A 274 -21.06 -5.17 53.59
N TYR A 275 -19.76 -5.01 53.34
CA TYR A 275 -19.22 -4.63 52.04
C TYR A 275 -18.94 -5.85 51.16
N ILE A 276 -19.63 -5.94 50.04
CA ILE A 276 -19.37 -6.92 48.99
C ILE A 276 -18.30 -6.42 48.01
N THR A 277 -17.47 -7.35 47.53
CA THR A 277 -16.46 -7.06 46.50
C THR A 277 -17.05 -7.26 45.12
N GLY A 278 -16.98 -6.23 44.28
CA GLY A 278 -17.32 -6.28 42.86
C GLY A 278 -16.07 -6.14 41.99
N ARG A 279 -16.17 -6.58 40.73
CA ARG A 279 -15.13 -6.43 39.72
C ARG A 279 -15.71 -5.64 38.53
N PRO A 280 -15.04 -4.57 38.06
CA PRO A 280 -15.47 -3.90 36.84
C PRO A 280 -15.26 -4.83 35.63
N ARG A 281 -16.03 -4.62 34.57
CA ARG A 281 -15.85 -5.35 33.31
C ARG A 281 -14.48 -4.93 32.73
N PRO A 282 -13.55 -5.89 32.50
CA PRO A 282 -12.21 -5.54 32.04
C PRO A 282 -12.24 -5.07 30.58
N ASP A 283 -11.40 -4.10 30.25
CA ASP A 283 -11.14 -3.70 28.86
C ASP A 283 -10.20 -4.72 28.20
N LEU A 284 -10.77 -5.55 27.32
CA LEU A 284 -10.07 -6.64 26.67
C LEU A 284 -9.32 -6.15 25.43
N LEU A 285 -8.07 -6.56 25.31
CA LEU A 285 -7.24 -6.35 24.13
C LEU A 285 -7.06 -7.67 23.40
N GLN A 286 -7.43 -7.69 22.11
CA GLN A 286 -7.38 -8.88 21.29
C GLN A 286 -5.97 -9.08 20.70
N LYS A 287 -5.36 -10.24 20.98
CA LYS A 287 -4.03 -10.62 20.49
C LYS A 287 -4.08 -11.91 19.70
N MET A 288 -3.26 -11.99 18.66
CA MET A 288 -3.12 -13.18 17.81
C MET A 288 -1.64 -13.46 17.60
N LYS A 289 -1.24 -14.73 17.69
CA LYS A 289 0.09 -15.19 17.27
C LYS A 289 -0.03 -16.01 16.01
N LEU A 290 0.57 -15.57 14.92
CA LEU A 290 0.54 -16.24 13.62
C LEU A 290 1.90 -16.82 13.29
N ASN A 291 1.97 -18.14 13.17
CA ASN A 291 3.12 -18.79 12.55
C ASN A 291 2.90 -18.81 11.03
N THR A 292 3.73 -18.09 10.29
CA THR A 292 3.54 -17.84 8.84
C THR A 292 3.85 -19.05 7.96
N GLY A 293 4.41 -20.12 8.52
CA GLY A 293 5.08 -21.15 7.75
C GLY A 293 6.29 -20.61 6.97
N PHE A 294 6.90 -21.48 6.18
CA PHE A 294 8.11 -21.19 5.43
C PHE A 294 7.90 -20.17 4.30
N LYS A 295 8.69 -19.11 4.28
CA LYS A 295 8.65 -18.04 3.29
C LYS A 295 9.94 -17.97 2.47
N ARG A 296 9.80 -17.54 1.22
CA ARG A 296 10.93 -17.22 0.34
C ARG A 296 11.47 -15.82 0.63
N LYS A 297 12.70 -15.54 0.19
CA LYS A 297 13.36 -14.23 0.37
C LYS A 297 12.51 -13.03 -0.07
N THR A 298 11.82 -13.13 -1.21
CA THR A 298 10.95 -12.07 -1.73
C THR A 298 9.74 -11.81 -0.83
N GLU A 299 9.11 -12.87 -0.32
CA GLU A 299 8.02 -12.77 0.65
C GLU A 299 8.50 -12.19 1.97
N LEU A 300 9.67 -12.63 2.48
CA LEU A 300 10.27 -12.06 3.69
C LEU A 300 10.52 -10.56 3.54
N LYS A 301 11.04 -10.10 2.39
CA LYS A 301 11.20 -8.66 2.13
C LYS A 301 9.89 -7.90 2.07
N PHE A 302 8.82 -8.52 1.58
CA PHE A 302 7.50 -7.91 1.58
C PHE A 302 6.89 -7.85 2.99
N ILE A 303 7.11 -8.89 3.81
CA ILE A 303 6.79 -8.90 5.25
C ILE A 303 7.59 -7.84 6.00
N GLN A 304 8.87 -7.62 5.64
CA GLN A 304 9.68 -6.56 6.24
C GLN A 304 9.04 -5.17 6.04
N ASP A 305 8.45 -4.95 4.88
CA ASP A 305 7.74 -3.70 4.56
C ASP A 305 6.41 -3.61 5.32
N LEU A 306 5.65 -4.71 5.41
CA LEU A 306 4.47 -4.84 6.27
C LEU A 306 4.79 -4.45 7.72
N LEU A 307 5.85 -5.03 8.30
CA LEU A 307 6.30 -4.75 9.67
C LEU A 307 6.77 -3.31 9.89
N SER A 308 7.11 -2.60 8.81
CA SER A 308 7.53 -1.19 8.85
C SER A 308 6.36 -0.23 8.59
N SER A 309 5.17 -0.77 8.29
CA SER A 309 3.98 0.01 7.96
C SER A 309 3.33 0.60 9.21
N ASP A 310 2.79 1.80 9.08
CA ASP A 310 2.08 2.53 10.13
C ASP A 310 0.54 2.49 9.99
N ASP A 311 0.03 1.93 8.89
CA ASP A 311 -1.37 1.56 8.72
C ASP A 311 -1.45 0.13 8.17
N ILE A 312 -1.81 -0.80 9.08
CA ILE A 312 -2.06 -2.20 8.78
C ILE A 312 -3.50 -2.51 9.20
N ARG A 313 -4.22 -3.20 8.32
CA ARG A 313 -5.59 -3.62 8.53
C ARG A 313 -5.73 -5.10 8.26
N LEU A 314 -6.31 -5.81 9.22
CA LEU A 314 -6.74 -7.18 9.03
C LEU A 314 -8.02 -7.18 8.19
N LEU A 315 -8.03 -8.00 7.14
CA LEU A 315 -9.18 -8.21 6.27
C LEU A 315 -9.98 -9.41 6.77
N ASN A 316 -11.28 -9.22 6.97
CA ASN A 316 -12.25 -10.30 7.23
C ASN A 316 -13.52 -10.02 6.44
N GLY A 317 -13.68 -10.68 5.28
CA GLY A 317 -14.71 -10.30 4.31
C GLY A 317 -14.56 -8.83 3.88
N THR A 318 -15.62 -8.04 4.03
CA THR A 318 -15.62 -6.59 3.77
C THR A 318 -15.07 -5.77 4.94
N ALA A 319 -14.95 -6.36 6.13
CA ALA A 319 -14.49 -5.66 7.32
C ALA A 319 -12.97 -5.45 7.26
N ARG A 320 -12.56 -4.24 7.65
CA ARG A 320 -11.14 -3.82 7.72
C ARG A 320 -10.86 -3.32 9.12
N ARG A 321 -10.14 -4.10 9.90
CA ARG A 321 -9.85 -3.77 11.30
C ARG A 321 -8.39 -3.37 11.47
N ARG A 322 -8.14 -2.21 12.07
CA ARG A 322 -6.76 -1.76 12.31
C ARG A 322 -6.05 -2.66 13.31
N VAL A 323 -4.83 -3.05 12.97
CA VAL A 323 -3.98 -3.91 13.79
C VAL A 323 -2.56 -3.37 13.85
N LEU A 324 -1.84 -3.72 14.91
CA LEU A 324 -0.40 -3.60 15.03
C LEU A 324 0.19 -4.98 14.76
N VAL A 325 1.21 -5.06 13.90
CA VAL A 325 1.89 -6.32 13.59
C VAL A 325 3.36 -6.18 13.92
N THR A 326 3.87 -7.04 14.79
CA THR A 326 5.27 -7.10 15.19
C THR A 326 5.83 -8.49 14.98
N CYS A 327 7.15 -8.61 15.00
CA CYS A 327 7.87 -9.87 14.91
C CYS A 327 9.10 -9.77 15.80
N GLU A 328 9.17 -10.56 16.87
CA GLU A 328 10.27 -10.51 17.84
C GLU A 328 11.62 -10.86 17.19
N GLU A 329 11.64 -11.93 16.39
CA GLU A 329 12.85 -12.45 15.72
C GLU A 329 12.69 -12.40 14.20
N TYR A 330 12.90 -11.23 13.61
CA TYR A 330 12.99 -11.10 12.15
C TYR A 330 14.43 -11.32 11.68
N GLY A 331 14.66 -12.40 10.92
CA GLY A 331 15.97 -12.69 10.33
C GLY A 331 15.92 -13.83 9.32
N TYR A 332 16.89 -13.86 8.41
CA TYR A 332 17.14 -14.97 7.50
C TYR A 332 18.63 -14.97 7.09
N GLU A 333 19.16 -16.13 6.69
CA GLU A 333 20.55 -16.25 6.27
C GLU A 333 20.82 -15.65 4.88
N GLU A 334 22.00 -15.08 4.66
CA GLU A 334 22.45 -14.62 3.34
C GLU A 334 23.77 -15.34 2.94
N PRO A 335 23.78 -16.15 1.86
CA PRO A 335 22.66 -16.49 0.98
C PRO A 335 21.65 -17.41 1.67
N MET A 336 20.36 -17.23 1.35
CA MET A 336 19.29 -18.05 1.90
C MET A 336 19.36 -19.47 1.32
N LYS A 337 19.79 -20.44 2.12
CA LYS A 337 19.88 -21.85 1.71
C LYS A 337 18.56 -22.59 1.88
N GLU A 338 17.81 -22.25 2.93
CA GLU A 338 16.53 -22.88 3.28
C GLU A 338 15.47 -21.80 3.53
N PRO A 339 14.19 -22.07 3.22
CA PRO A 339 13.07 -21.20 3.58
C PRO A 339 13.03 -20.91 5.10
N THR A 340 12.55 -19.72 5.49
CA THR A 340 12.48 -19.32 6.90
C THR A 340 11.03 -19.06 7.30
N SER A 341 10.63 -19.51 8.48
CA SER A 341 9.33 -19.23 9.07
C SER A 341 9.44 -18.09 10.08
N LEU A 342 8.42 -17.23 10.14
CA LEU A 342 8.32 -16.16 11.12
C LEU A 342 7.14 -16.40 12.05
N VAL A 343 7.22 -15.81 13.24
CA VAL A 343 6.08 -15.68 14.16
C VAL A 343 5.73 -14.20 14.22
N LEU A 344 4.49 -13.88 13.85
CA LEU A 344 3.96 -12.53 13.91
C LEU A 344 3.06 -12.42 15.15
N ASP A 345 3.31 -11.40 15.96
CA ASP A 345 2.43 -10.98 17.03
C ASP A 345 1.52 -9.86 16.50
N ILE A 346 0.22 -10.08 16.58
CA ILE A 346 -0.79 -9.18 16.01
C ILE A 346 -1.68 -8.70 17.16
N GLU A 347 -1.87 -7.39 17.25
CA GLU A 347 -2.69 -6.75 18.27
C GLU A 347 -3.75 -5.90 17.58
N VAL A 348 -5.02 -6.07 17.96
CA VAL A 348 -6.09 -5.18 17.48
C VAL A 348 -5.92 -3.81 18.14
N ALA A 349 -6.02 -2.74 17.35
CA ALA A 349 -5.73 -1.39 17.81
C ALA A 349 -6.72 -0.87 18.89
N GLU A 350 -7.89 -1.48 19.00
CA GLU A 350 -8.98 -1.09 19.89
C GLU A 350 -9.13 -2.08 21.05
N ARG A 351 -9.49 -1.55 22.22
CA ARG A 351 -9.87 -2.33 23.40
C ARG A 351 -11.38 -2.34 23.53
N GLU A 352 -11.92 -3.48 23.91
CA GLU A 352 -13.36 -3.67 24.06
C GLU A 352 -13.69 -4.24 25.44
N SER A 353 -14.57 -3.59 26.18
CA SER A 353 -15.14 -4.16 27.40
C SER A 353 -16.37 -5.02 27.11
N ASN A 354 -17.15 -4.64 26.08
CA ASN A 354 -18.43 -5.26 25.79
C ASN A 354 -18.31 -6.30 24.68
N TYR A 355 -18.76 -7.51 24.98
CA TYR A 355 -18.92 -8.53 23.97
C TYR A 355 -20.29 -8.39 23.30
N THR A 356 -20.28 -8.20 21.98
CA THR A 356 -21.48 -8.36 21.15
C THR A 356 -21.34 -9.70 20.44
N PRO A 357 -22.32 -10.63 20.57
CA PRO A 357 -22.34 -11.86 19.78
C PRO A 357 -22.34 -11.54 18.28
N ASP A 358 -21.90 -12.50 17.47
CA ASP A 358 -21.97 -12.37 16.02
C ASP A 358 -23.41 -12.03 15.58
N MET A 359 -23.54 -10.90 14.89
CA MET A 359 -24.84 -10.30 14.56
C MET A 359 -25.58 -11.10 13.48
N ASP A 360 -24.87 -11.98 12.76
CA ASP A 360 -25.40 -12.77 11.65
C ASP A 360 -26.02 -14.12 12.09
N GLY A 361 -26.11 -14.38 13.40
CA GLY A 361 -26.90 -15.49 13.95
C GLY A 361 -26.36 -16.91 13.71
N GLU A 362 -25.34 -17.07 12.89
CA GLU A 362 -24.58 -18.31 12.72
C GLU A 362 -23.20 -18.16 13.39
N ASN A 363 -22.80 -19.17 14.17
CA ASN A 363 -21.42 -19.34 14.60
C ASN A 363 -20.54 -19.59 13.37
N ALA A 364 -20.20 -18.54 12.63
CA ALA A 364 -19.18 -18.61 11.62
C ALA A 364 -17.83 -18.46 12.35
N PRO A 365 -16.90 -19.43 12.25
CA PRO A 365 -15.49 -19.11 12.48
C PRO A 365 -15.09 -17.97 11.52
N PRO A 366 -13.90 -17.35 11.64
CA PRO A 366 -13.38 -16.46 10.61
C PRO A 366 -13.06 -17.28 9.35
N PHE A 367 -14.09 -17.75 8.68
CA PHE A 367 -14.05 -18.32 7.37
C PHE A 367 -14.23 -17.15 6.42
N ILE A 368 -13.26 -17.01 5.53
CA ILE A 368 -13.57 -16.74 4.14
C ILE A 368 -14.76 -17.66 3.81
N GLU A 369 -15.95 -17.10 3.59
CA GLU A 369 -17.02 -17.85 2.94
C GLU A 369 -16.45 -18.37 1.62
N LEU A 370 -16.01 -19.62 1.62
CA LEU A 370 -15.91 -20.44 0.43
C LEU A 370 -17.35 -20.65 -0.01
N LEU A 371 -17.92 -19.66 -0.70
CA LEU A 371 -19.18 -19.83 -1.42
C LEU A 371 -18.94 -20.88 -2.49
N HIS A 372 -19.16 -22.14 -2.15
CA HIS A 372 -19.29 -23.24 -3.09
C HIS A 372 -20.56 -23.01 -3.91
N ARG A 373 -20.48 -22.21 -4.97
CA ARG A 373 -21.49 -22.20 -6.02
C ARG A 373 -21.05 -23.18 -7.11
N GLU A 374 -21.71 -24.34 -7.16
CA GLU A 374 -21.81 -25.09 -8.41
C GLU A 374 -22.56 -24.19 -9.40
N VAL A 375 -21.88 -23.76 -10.46
CA VAL A 375 -22.52 -23.04 -11.57
C VAL A 375 -22.86 -24.10 -12.62
N GLU A 376 -24.16 -24.37 -12.80
CA GLU A 376 -24.63 -25.18 -13.93
C GLU A 376 -24.57 -24.33 -15.21
N ILE A 377 -23.67 -24.69 -16.12
CA ILE A 377 -23.60 -24.10 -17.46
C ILE A 377 -24.41 -24.99 -18.40
N PRO A 378 -25.49 -24.49 -19.04
CA PRO A 378 -26.18 -25.27 -20.05
C PRO A 378 -25.27 -25.39 -21.28
N SER A 379 -24.89 -26.62 -21.64
CA SER A 379 -24.25 -26.94 -22.91
C SER A 379 -25.20 -27.77 -23.77
N GLU A 380 -25.32 -27.43 -25.06
CA GLU A 380 -26.02 -28.25 -26.04
C GLU A 380 -25.28 -29.59 -26.19
N GLY A 381 -25.67 -30.58 -25.39
CA GLY A 381 -25.10 -31.93 -25.44
C GLY A 381 -24.97 -32.68 -24.12
N GLY A 382 -25.18 -32.03 -22.96
CA GLY A 382 -25.11 -32.69 -21.66
C GLY A 382 -24.67 -31.75 -20.53
N GLN A 383 -25.19 -31.98 -19.32
CA GLN A 383 -24.86 -31.20 -18.14
C GLN A 383 -23.42 -31.48 -17.71
N VAL A 384 -22.57 -30.44 -17.70
CA VAL A 384 -21.23 -30.49 -17.10
C VAL A 384 -21.27 -29.67 -15.82
N ARG A 385 -21.07 -30.31 -14.67
CA ARG A 385 -20.88 -29.63 -13.38
C ARG A 385 -19.41 -29.22 -13.25
N VAL A 386 -19.15 -27.94 -13.04
CA VAL A 386 -17.80 -27.41 -12.79
C VAL A 386 -17.74 -26.89 -11.36
N ARG A 387 -16.76 -27.37 -10.59
CA ARG A 387 -16.45 -26.91 -9.23
C ARG A 387 -15.51 -25.70 -9.32
N VAL A 388 -15.95 -24.54 -8.85
CA VAL A 388 -15.14 -23.32 -8.79
C VAL A 388 -14.54 -23.22 -7.38
N GLU A 389 -13.21 -23.26 -7.28
CA GLU A 389 -12.47 -23.29 -5.99
C GLU A 389 -11.75 -21.98 -5.64
N SER A 390 -12.03 -20.84 -6.30
CA SER A 390 -11.40 -19.57 -5.91
C SER A 390 -12.35 -18.39 -5.76
N ASN A 391 -12.08 -17.60 -4.72
CA ASN A 391 -12.87 -16.50 -4.21
C ASN A 391 -12.99 -15.35 -5.23
N ILE A 392 -14.16 -15.24 -5.83
CA ILE A 392 -14.69 -13.96 -6.30
C ILE A 392 -15.98 -13.79 -5.51
N MET A 393 -16.04 -12.76 -4.66
CA MET A 393 -17.30 -12.32 -4.07
C MET A 393 -18.25 -11.97 -5.22
N TRP A 394 -19.33 -12.74 -5.35
CA TRP A 394 -20.39 -12.55 -6.35
C TRP A 394 -21.61 -11.94 -5.66
N GLU A 395 -21.78 -10.62 -5.73
CA GLU A 395 -23.13 -10.05 -5.67
C GLU A 395 -23.70 -10.05 -7.08
N VAL A 396 -24.80 -10.78 -7.26
CA VAL A 396 -25.66 -10.73 -8.45
C VAL A 396 -26.85 -9.87 -8.07
N VAL A 397 -27.03 -8.73 -8.74
CA VAL A 397 -28.31 -7.98 -8.73
C VAL A 397 -29.30 -8.69 -9.65
#